data_AF-A0A3D3EP30-F1
#
_entry.id   AF-A0A3D3EP30-F1
#
_cell.length_a   1.000
_cell.length_b   1.000
_cell.length_c   1.000
_cell.angle_alpha   90.00
_cell.angle_beta   90.00
_cell.angle_gamma   90.00
#
_symmetry.space_group_name_H-M   'P 1'
#
loop_
_entity.id
_entity.type
_entity.pdbx_description
1 polymer ?
#
loop_
_entity_poly.entity_id
_entity_poly.type
_entity_poly.pdbx_seq_one_letter_code
_entity_poly.pdbx_strand_id
1 'polypeptide(L)'
;IRFLSQFEAWKWYCEEAIKRNNQYLLDLSVSKMILFGARLILLDNQTFFPYHKWLMTVLENVPHKPDGLMPVIEALLAEKSQENINCLYGRIKSYKDWTNGSDYSWTSHFVYDVETVWMRQEEFIENM
;
A
#
# COMPACT_ATOMS: atom_id res chain seq x y z
N ILE A 1 4.93 3.93 11.02
CA ILE A 1 5.75 4.08 9.80
C ILE A 1 4.88 4.69 8.74
N ARG A 2 5.36 5.71 8.03
CA ARG A 2 4.56 6.40 7.01
C ARG A 2 4.09 5.39 5.95
N PHE A 3 2.84 5.52 5.50
CA PHE A 3 2.18 4.64 4.52
C PHE A 3 1.79 3.22 4.98
N LEU A 4 2.36 2.69 6.07
CA LEU A 4 2.04 1.33 6.53
C LEU A 4 0.56 1.20 6.91
N SER A 5 -0.01 2.18 7.63
CA SER A 5 -1.44 2.13 7.98
C SER A 5 -2.36 2.17 6.77
N GLN A 6 -1.96 2.91 5.74
CA GLN A 6 -2.70 2.96 4.50
C GLN A 6 -2.64 1.61 3.79
N PHE A 7 -1.47 0.99 3.72
CA PHE A 7 -1.32 -0.35 3.15
C PHE A 7 -2.20 -1.40 3.86
N GLU A 8 -2.20 -1.40 5.20
CA GLU A 8 -3.04 -2.28 6.03
C GLU A 8 -4.54 -2.02 5.80
N ALA A 9 -4.95 -0.76 5.84
CA ALA A 9 -6.34 -0.36 5.64
C ALA A 9 -6.85 -0.73 4.24
N TRP A 10 -6.06 -0.47 3.20
CA TRP A 10 -6.47 -0.77 1.82
C TRP A 10 -6.50 -2.27 1.53
N LYS A 11 -5.65 -3.08 2.18
CA LYS A 11 -5.81 -4.55 2.18
C LYS A 11 -7.14 -4.96 2.81
N TRP A 12 -7.53 -4.39 3.94
CA TRP A 12 -8.82 -4.66 4.57
C TRP A 12 -10.01 -4.24 3.66
N TYR A 13 -9.92 -3.09 2.99
CA TYR A 13 -10.93 -2.67 2.01
C TYR A 13 -11.03 -3.62 0.81
N CYS A 14 -9.93 -4.22 0.35
CA CYS A 14 -9.98 -5.24 -0.69
C CYS A 14 -10.82 -6.45 -0.23
N GLU A 15 -10.61 -6.92 1.01
CA GLU A 15 -11.37 -8.04 1.59
C GLU A 15 -12.86 -7.71 1.73
N GLU A 16 -13.19 -6.50 2.20
CA GLU A 16 -14.59 -6.05 2.29
C GLU A 16 -15.24 -5.90 0.92
N ALA A 17 -14.49 -5.44 -0.09
CA ALA A 17 -14.99 -5.32 -1.45
C ALA A 17 -15.38 -6.70 -2.03
N ILE A 18 -14.53 -7.71 -1.84
CA ILE A 18 -14.79 -9.08 -2.29
C ILE A 18 -16.02 -9.65 -1.58
N LYS A 19 -16.10 -9.56 -0.25
CA LYS A 19 -17.23 -10.06 0.53
C LYS A 19 -18.57 -9.47 0.09
N ARG A 20 -18.56 -8.21 -0.34
CA ARG A 20 -19.76 -7.46 -0.74
C ARG A 20 -19.99 -7.45 -2.26
N ASN A 21 -19.15 -8.13 -3.03
CA ASN A 21 -19.15 -8.10 -4.49
C ASN A 21 -19.17 -6.65 -5.05
N ASN A 22 -18.41 -5.75 -4.42
CA ASN A 22 -18.36 -4.34 -4.79
C ASN A 22 -17.14 -4.07 -5.69
N GLN A 23 -17.36 -4.13 -7.00
CA GLN A 23 -16.29 -3.97 -7.99
C GLN A 23 -15.60 -2.60 -7.91
N TYR A 24 -16.36 -1.53 -7.71
CA TYR A 24 -15.81 -0.18 -7.59
C TYR A 24 -14.83 -0.08 -6.41
N LEU A 25 -15.25 -0.59 -5.24
CA LEU A 25 -14.39 -0.59 -4.06
C LEU A 25 -13.16 -1.49 -4.28
N LEU A 26 -13.31 -2.61 -4.98
CA LEU A 26 -12.21 -3.51 -5.29
C LEU A 26 -11.16 -2.84 -6.18
N ASP A 27 -11.59 -2.16 -7.25
CA ASP A 27 -10.69 -1.45 -8.16
C ASP A 27 -9.93 -0.31 -7.45
N LEU A 28 -10.65 0.47 -6.64
CA LEU A 28 -10.06 1.55 -5.85
C LEU A 28 -9.07 1.01 -4.81
N SER A 29 -9.48 0.00 -4.04
CA SER A 29 -8.68 -0.54 -2.94
C SER A 29 -7.43 -1.24 -3.42
N VAL A 30 -7.49 -2.00 -4.52
CA VAL A 30 -6.31 -2.61 -5.15
C VAL A 30 -5.33 -1.54 -5.63
N SER A 31 -5.83 -0.50 -6.31
CA SER A 31 -4.98 0.61 -6.79
C SER A 31 -4.27 1.32 -5.63
N LYS A 32 -4.97 1.56 -4.52
CA LYS A 32 -4.42 2.20 -3.32
C LYS A 32 -3.47 1.27 -2.56
N MET A 33 -3.79 -0.01 -2.43
CA MET A 33 -2.91 -1.00 -1.81
C MET A 33 -1.57 -1.10 -2.55
N ILE A 34 -1.60 -1.16 -3.89
CA ILE A 34 -0.39 -1.14 -4.71
C ILE A 34 0.38 0.17 -4.50
N LEU A 35 -0.29 1.32 -4.53
CA LEU A 35 0.34 2.63 -4.32
C LEU A 35 1.10 2.70 -2.99
N PHE A 36 0.44 2.39 -1.89
CA PHE A 36 1.05 2.50 -0.57
C PHE A 36 2.10 1.42 -0.31
N GLY A 37 1.89 0.21 -0.86
CA GLY A 37 2.91 -0.83 -0.88
C GLY A 37 4.17 -0.39 -1.62
N ALA A 38 4.02 0.20 -2.81
CA ALA A 38 5.15 0.77 -3.55
C ALA A 38 5.84 1.90 -2.78
N ARG A 39 5.08 2.81 -2.16
CA ARG A 39 5.64 3.91 -1.35
C ARG A 39 6.41 3.43 -0.13
N LEU A 40 6.02 2.31 0.50
CA LEU A 40 6.82 1.69 1.56
C LEU A 40 8.20 1.25 1.06
N ILE A 41 8.25 0.63 -0.12
CA ILE A 41 9.51 0.23 -0.75
C ILE A 41 10.33 1.46 -1.15
N LEU A 42 9.72 2.46 -1.78
CA LEU A 42 10.43 3.70 -2.12
C LEU A 42 11.01 4.40 -0.88
N LEU A 43 10.26 4.43 0.23
CA LEU A 43 10.71 4.98 1.51
C LEU A 43 11.94 4.24 2.05
N ASP A 44 11.95 2.90 1.97
CA ASP A 44 13.09 2.08 2.37
C ASP A 44 14.36 2.39 1.56
N ASN A 45 14.17 2.74 0.28
CA ASN A 45 15.26 3.12 -0.63
C ASN A 45 15.56 4.63 -0.63
N GLN A 46 14.93 5.42 0.26
CA GLN A 46 15.04 6.88 0.28
C GLN A 46 14.79 7.52 -1.11
N THR A 47 13.90 6.92 -1.89
CA THR A 47 13.58 7.32 -3.25
C THR A 47 12.30 8.15 -3.26
N PHE A 48 12.33 9.30 -3.94
CA PHE A 48 11.17 10.17 -4.07
C PHE A 48 10.02 9.50 -4.83
N PHE A 49 8.78 9.78 -4.43
CA PHE A 49 7.60 9.33 -5.16
C PHE A 49 7.53 10.03 -6.52
N PRO A 50 7.61 9.31 -7.65
CA PRO A 50 7.75 9.91 -8.98
C PRO A 50 6.40 10.21 -9.63
N TYR A 51 5.36 10.36 -8.81
CA TYR A 51 3.96 10.37 -9.21
C TYR A 51 3.50 9.07 -9.88
N HIS A 52 2.19 8.93 -10.11
CA HIS A 52 1.59 7.69 -10.63
C HIS A 52 2.15 7.28 -12.00
N LYS A 53 2.50 8.26 -12.84
CA LYS A 53 3.00 8.03 -14.20
C LYS A 53 4.26 7.17 -14.24
N TRP A 54 5.17 7.36 -13.28
CA TRP A 54 6.49 6.71 -13.29
C TRP A 54 6.66 5.70 -12.15
N LEU A 55 5.62 5.50 -11.33
CA LEU A 55 5.68 4.67 -10.14
C LEU A 55 6.23 3.27 -10.42
N MET A 56 5.68 2.58 -11.43
CA MET A 56 6.10 1.21 -11.76
C MET A 56 7.54 1.16 -12.25
N THR A 57 7.93 2.08 -13.14
CA THR A 57 9.30 2.16 -13.65
C THR A 57 10.31 2.42 -12.55
N VAL A 58 10.03 3.35 -11.63
CA VAL A 58 10.96 3.65 -10.53
C VAL A 58 10.99 2.49 -9.53
N LEU A 59 9.84 1.92 -9.17
CA LEU A 59 9.74 0.78 -8.25
C LEU A 59 10.51 -0.44 -8.78
N GLU A 60 10.47 -0.69 -10.08
CA GLU A 60 11.24 -1.78 -10.70
C GLU A 60 12.75 -1.57 -10.55
N ASN A 61 13.21 -0.31 -10.60
CA ASN A 61 14.63 0.03 -10.64
C ASN A 61 15.26 0.35 -9.27
N VAL A 62 14.50 0.35 -8.16
CA VAL A 62 15.11 0.54 -6.83
C VAL A 62 16.01 -0.65 -6.44
N PRO A 63 17.12 -0.39 -5.72
CA PRO A 63 18.10 -1.42 -5.38
C PRO A 63 17.60 -2.45 -4.38
N HIS A 64 16.76 -2.06 -3.42
CA HIS A 64 16.27 -2.92 -2.35
C HIS A 64 14.76 -3.12 -2.45
N LYS A 65 14.31 -4.32 -2.79
CA LYS A 65 12.88 -4.67 -2.84
C LYS A 65 12.71 -6.18 -2.66
N PRO A 66 11.53 -6.63 -2.20
CA PRO A 66 11.26 -8.06 -2.13
C PRO A 66 11.38 -8.74 -3.49
N ASP A 67 11.96 -9.94 -3.51
CA ASP A 67 12.06 -10.75 -4.72
C ASP A 67 10.66 -11.06 -5.28
N GLY A 68 10.53 -10.93 -6.60
CA GLY A 68 9.27 -11.17 -7.29
C GLY A 68 8.17 -10.15 -7.00
N LEU A 69 8.50 -8.96 -6.46
CA LEU A 69 7.51 -7.90 -6.21
C LEU A 69 6.74 -7.51 -7.48
N MET A 70 7.43 -7.25 -8.59
CA MET A 70 6.79 -6.78 -9.83
C MET A 70 5.83 -7.83 -10.41
N PRO A 71 6.20 -9.12 -10.57
CA PRO A 71 5.26 -10.17 -10.99
C PRO A 71 4.01 -10.29 -10.12
N VAL A 72 4.14 -10.12 -8.79
CA VAL A 72 2.99 -10.19 -7.88
C VAL A 72 2.05 -8.99 -8.07
N ILE A 73 2.59 -7.79 -8.33
CA ILE A 73 1.79 -6.60 -8.67
C ILE A 73 1.07 -6.82 -10.01
N GLU A 74 1.75 -7.33 -11.02
CA GLU A 74 1.17 -7.61 -12.33
C GLU A 74 0.04 -8.65 -12.26
N ALA A 75 0.25 -9.73 -11.50
CA ALA A 75 -0.78 -10.74 -11.26
C ALA A 75 -2.02 -10.15 -10.58
N LEU A 76 -1.84 -9.27 -9.58
CA LEU A 76 -2.95 -8.59 -8.92
C LEU A 76 -3.69 -7.61 -9.84
N LEU A 77 -2.98 -6.92 -10.74
CA LEU A 77 -3.59 -6.03 -11.72
C LEU A 77 -4.37 -6.80 -12.78
N ALA A 78 -3.87 -7.97 -13.20
CA ALA A 78 -4.54 -8.84 -14.15
C ALA A 78 -5.79 -9.50 -13.53
N GLU A 79 -5.68 -9.94 -12.28
CA GLU A 79 -6.76 -10.60 -11.55
C GLU A 79 -6.79 -10.15 -10.09
N LYS A 80 -7.87 -9.45 -9.72
CA LYS A 80 -8.07 -8.88 -8.37
C LYS A 80 -8.62 -9.92 -7.38
N SER A 81 -8.02 -11.11 -7.36
CA SER A 81 -8.42 -12.22 -6.49
C SER A 81 -7.89 -12.03 -5.06
N GLN A 82 -8.58 -12.67 -4.10
CA GLN A 82 -8.13 -12.70 -2.70
C GLN A 82 -6.72 -13.30 -2.57
N GLU A 83 -6.39 -14.29 -3.41
CA GLU A 83 -5.07 -14.91 -3.45
C GLU A 83 -3.98 -13.89 -3.83
N ASN A 84 -4.17 -13.16 -4.94
CA ASN A 84 -3.20 -12.16 -5.40
C ASN A 84 -3.05 -11.00 -4.40
N ILE A 85 -4.14 -10.58 -3.74
CA ILE A 85 -4.11 -9.59 -2.65
C ILE A 85 -3.21 -10.09 -1.52
N ASN A 86 -3.42 -11.34 -1.08
CA ASN A 86 -2.64 -11.94 0.00
C ASN A 86 -1.17 -12.15 -0.39
N CYS A 87 -0.89 -12.49 -1.65
CA CYS A 87 0.48 -12.60 -2.16
C CYS A 87 1.22 -11.25 -2.08
N LEU A 88 0.61 -10.15 -2.53
CA LEU A 88 1.23 -8.82 -2.43
C LEU A 88 1.42 -8.41 -0.96
N TYR A 89 0.37 -8.59 -0.15
CA TYR A 89 0.40 -8.28 1.28
C TYR A 89 1.52 -9.03 2.00
N GLY A 90 1.57 -10.35 1.85
CA GLY A 90 2.57 -11.20 2.46
C GLY A 90 3.98 -10.83 2.00
N ARG A 91 4.18 -10.58 0.71
CA ARG A 91 5.49 -10.21 0.16
C ARG A 91 6.04 -8.94 0.78
N ILE A 92 5.22 -7.89 0.89
CA ILE A 92 5.63 -6.61 1.49
C ILE A 92 5.82 -6.74 3.01
N LYS A 93 4.91 -7.43 3.70
CA LYS A 93 5.00 -7.61 5.17
C LYS A 93 6.19 -8.45 5.60
N SER A 94 6.53 -9.49 4.85
CA SER A 94 7.67 -10.38 5.16
C SER A 94 9.02 -9.82 4.73
N TYR A 95 9.06 -8.78 3.89
CA TYR A 95 10.31 -8.18 3.41
C TYR A 95 11.10 -7.49 4.52
N LYS A 96 10.41 -6.84 5.46
CA LYS A 96 11.03 -6.06 6.53
C LYS A 96 10.11 -6.00 7.74
N ASP A 97 10.69 -6.00 8.94
CA ASP A 97 9.95 -5.52 10.12
C ASP A 97 9.75 -4.01 10.00
N TRP A 98 8.61 -3.64 9.42
CA TRP A 98 8.25 -2.23 9.27
C TRP A 98 8.16 -1.55 10.62
N THR A 99 7.63 -2.21 11.64
CA THR A 99 7.31 -1.63 12.96
C THR A 99 8.48 -1.55 13.92
N ASN A 100 9.61 -2.20 13.63
CA ASN A 100 10.75 -2.34 14.55
C ASN A 100 10.30 -2.79 15.96
N GLY A 101 9.34 -3.72 16.04
CA GLY A 101 8.78 -4.23 17.30
C GLY A 101 7.89 -3.28 18.12
N SER A 102 7.45 -2.13 17.59
CA SER A 102 6.51 -1.24 18.28
C SER A 102 5.09 -1.82 18.33
N ASP A 103 4.34 -1.54 19.40
CA ASP A 103 2.89 -1.81 19.46
C ASP A 103 2.16 -0.89 18.48
N TYR A 104 1.84 -1.42 17.30
CA TYR A 104 1.39 -0.65 16.13
C TYR A 104 -0.09 -0.91 15.82
N SER A 105 -0.92 0.11 16.03
CA SER A 105 -2.34 0.09 15.66
C SER A 105 -2.58 0.82 14.33
N TRP A 106 -2.73 0.07 13.24
CA TRP A 106 -2.95 0.67 11.92
C TRP A 106 -4.26 1.48 11.86
N THR A 107 -5.30 1.08 12.58
CA THR A 107 -6.61 1.73 12.57
C THR A 107 -6.53 3.15 13.15
N SER A 108 -5.88 3.30 14.30
CA SER A 108 -5.68 4.61 14.95
C SER A 108 -4.88 5.56 14.06
N HIS A 109 -3.82 5.04 13.43
CA HIS A 109 -3.01 5.83 12.51
C HIS A 109 -3.73 6.15 11.20
N PHE A 110 -4.53 5.23 10.65
CA PHE A 110 -5.31 5.48 9.44
C PHE A 110 -6.33 6.61 9.65
N VAL A 111 -7.09 6.57 10.74
CA VAL A 111 -8.03 7.63 11.13
C VAL A 111 -7.30 8.96 11.31
N TYR A 112 -6.13 8.93 11.96
CA TYR A 112 -5.30 10.13 12.13
C TYR A 112 -4.84 10.73 10.79
N ASP A 113 -4.41 9.89 9.85
CA ASP A 113 -3.88 10.32 8.55
C ASP A 113 -4.97 10.79 7.58
N VAL A 114 -6.20 10.28 7.70
CA VAL A 114 -7.28 10.50 6.73
C VAL A 114 -8.36 11.43 7.28
N GLU A 115 -8.86 11.18 8.49
CA GLU A 115 -10.08 11.84 8.98
C GLU A 115 -9.81 13.12 9.76
N THR A 116 -8.59 13.33 10.24
CA THR A 116 -8.24 14.49 11.08
C THR A 116 -7.25 15.46 10.42
N VAL A 117 -6.80 15.15 9.19
CA VAL A 117 -5.81 15.95 8.46
C VAL A 117 -6.31 17.37 8.16
N TRP A 118 -7.61 17.50 7.83
CA TRP A 118 -8.24 18.79 7.57
C TRP A 118 -8.31 19.68 8.82
N MET A 119 -8.40 19.10 10.02
CA MET A 119 -8.38 19.84 11.29
C MET A 119 -6.98 20.38 11.57
N ARG A 120 -5.94 19.61 11.21
CA ARG A 120 -4.53 19.98 11.42
C ARG A 120 -3.97 20.92 10.35
N GLN A 121 -4.72 21.17 9.28
CA GLN A 121 -4.27 21.94 8.11
C GLN A 121 -2.98 21.35 7.49
N GLU A 122 -2.86 20.03 7.54
CA GLU A 122 -1.75 19.28 6.97
C GLU A 122 -2.10 18.81 5.55
N GLU A 123 -1.08 18.42 4.78
CA GLU A 123 -1.28 17.81 3.49
C GLU A 123 -1.75 16.35 3.63
N PHE A 124 -2.71 15.95 2.78
CA PHE A 124 -3.22 14.58 2.75
C PHE A 124 -2.10 13.59 2.42
N ILE A 125 -2.11 12.43 3.08
CA ILE A 125 -1.09 11.37 2.88
C ILE A 125 -0.97 10.87 1.44
N GLU A 126 -2.02 11.07 0.63
CA GLU A 126 -2.02 10.73 -0.79
C GLU A 126 -1.20 11.71 -1.64
N ASN A 127 -1.12 12.97 -1.24
CA ASN A 127 -0.42 14.02 -1.97
C ASN A 127 1.07 14.11 -1.61
N MET A 128 1.46 13.51 -0.48
CA MET A 128 2.83 13.44 0.01
C MET A 128 3.69 12.40 -0.69
#